data_AF-A0A9X7TW67-F1
#
_entry.id   AF-A0A9X7TW67-F1
#
_cell.length_a   1.000
_cell.length_b   1.000
_cell.length_c   1.000
_cell.angle_alpha   90.00
_cell.angle_beta   90.00
_cell.angle_gamma   90.00
#
_symmetry.space_group_name_H-M   'P 1'
#
loop_
_entity.id
_entity.type
_entity.pdbx_description
1 polymer ?
#
loop_
_entity_poly.entity_id
_entity_poly.type
_entity_poly.pdbx_seq_one_letter_code
_entity_poly.pdbx_strand_id
1 'polypeptide(L)'
;MSDKPYYEQEYHAPESDIPDPSVGEIFKGLFLYPFTWAARSTRKAFWVAFVIQFLLTIVIGIISVAVFIPNGVLSVSRNDMSWVLTHISFGVWLIELILFILLVWIKLGLLGYAVRRLHDANYSGWWLWLIIIPFGWIIVVIFLLLPTVEEPVRWGSYLFVD
;
A
#
# COMPACT_ATOMS: atom_id res chain seq x y z
N MET A 1 13.98 36.05 28.60
CA MET A 1 13.78 36.15 27.13
C MET A 1 15.11 36.61 26.56
N SER A 2 15.68 35.87 25.61
CA SER A 2 17.00 36.14 25.03
C SER A 2 17.00 37.48 24.28
N ASP A 3 17.92 38.40 24.62
CA ASP A 3 18.06 39.75 24.04
C ASP A 3 18.64 39.77 22.61
N LYS A 4 18.90 38.61 22.01
CA LYS A 4 19.51 38.54 20.67
C LYS A 4 18.47 38.68 19.54
N PRO A 5 18.78 39.42 18.47
CA PRO A 5 17.96 39.49 17.26
C PRO A 5 17.63 38.09 16.72
N TYR A 6 16.44 37.92 16.11
CA TYR A 6 15.96 36.60 15.66
C TYR A 6 16.92 35.84 14.73
N TYR A 7 17.75 36.57 13.97
CA TYR A 7 18.73 35.99 13.03
C TYR A 7 20.05 35.56 13.69
N GLU A 8 20.29 35.92 14.96
CA GLU A 8 21.44 35.46 15.75
C GLU A 8 21.08 34.32 16.72
N GLN A 9 19.80 33.93 16.74
CA GLN A 9 19.34 32.79 17.53
C GLN A 9 19.73 31.51 16.80
N GLU A 10 20.29 30.56 17.55
CA GLU A 10 20.59 29.24 17.01
C GLU A 10 19.27 28.56 16.61
N TYR A 11 19.14 28.15 15.35
CA TYR A 11 17.92 27.53 14.86
C TYR A 11 17.75 26.16 15.52
N HIS A 12 16.84 26.08 16.48
CA HIS A 12 16.33 24.82 16.98
C HIS A 12 15.06 24.48 16.18
N ALA A 13 15.18 23.50 15.28
CA ALA A 13 13.99 22.96 14.61
C ALA A 13 13.00 22.48 15.69
N PRO A 14 11.69 22.74 15.53
CA PRO A 14 10.71 22.16 16.42
C PRO A 14 10.85 20.63 16.42
N GLU A 15 10.74 20.02 17.59
CA GLU A 15 10.80 18.57 17.74
C GLU A 15 9.62 17.96 16.97
N SER A 16 9.88 17.09 15.98
CA SER A 16 8.82 16.53 15.14
C SER A 16 8.21 15.31 15.82
N ASP A 17 6.91 15.32 16.06
CA ASP A 17 6.16 14.17 16.60
C ASP A 17 5.88 13.07 15.55
N ILE A 18 6.60 13.09 14.42
CA ILE A 18 6.40 12.16 13.30
C ILE A 18 7.21 10.89 13.59
N PRO A 19 6.56 9.73 13.78
CA PRO A 19 7.27 8.49 14.08
C PRO A 19 8.02 7.97 12.85
N ASP A 20 9.15 7.28 13.08
CA ASP A 20 9.92 6.62 12.03
C ASP A 20 9.83 5.09 12.12
N PRO A 21 8.78 4.45 11.56
CA PRO A 21 8.61 3.01 11.68
C PRO A 21 9.66 2.23 10.90
N SER A 22 10.06 1.10 11.46
CA SER A 22 10.92 0.10 10.83
C SER A 22 10.20 -0.63 9.68
N VAL A 23 10.97 -1.20 8.76
CA VAL A 23 10.42 -1.99 7.64
C VAL A 23 9.58 -3.17 8.14
N GLY A 24 9.95 -3.79 9.27
CA GLY A 24 9.22 -4.90 9.87
C GLY A 24 7.85 -4.48 10.40
N GLU A 25 7.74 -3.31 11.02
CA GLU A 25 6.45 -2.75 11.45
C GLU A 25 5.59 -2.40 10.25
N ILE A 26 6.19 -1.80 9.21
CA ILE A 26 5.48 -1.47 7.98
C ILE A 26 4.90 -2.75 7.33
N PHE A 27 5.68 -3.82 7.28
CA PHE A 27 5.23 -5.13 6.81
C PHE A 27 4.09 -5.68 7.68
N LYS A 28 4.19 -5.65 9.01
CA LYS A 28 3.09 -6.04 9.91
C LYS A 28 1.84 -5.21 9.65
N GLY A 29 1.99 -3.90 9.46
CA GLY A 29 0.93 -2.97 9.04
C GLY A 29 0.19 -3.41 7.78
N LEU A 30 0.92 -3.94 6.80
CA LEU A 30 0.37 -4.35 5.51
C LEU A 30 -0.51 -5.59 5.66
N PHE A 31 -0.10 -6.54 6.50
CA PHE A 31 -0.78 -7.82 6.64
C PHE A 31 -1.83 -7.85 7.74
N LEU A 32 -1.57 -7.19 8.87
CA LEU A 32 -2.37 -7.31 10.09
C LEU A 32 -3.37 -6.16 10.26
N TYR A 33 -3.13 -5.00 9.63
CA TYR A 33 -3.93 -3.79 9.82
C TYR A 33 -4.49 -3.19 8.51
N PRO A 34 -5.14 -3.99 7.63
CA PRO A 34 -5.74 -3.48 6.38
C PRO A 34 -6.93 -2.54 6.63
N PHE A 35 -7.67 -2.75 7.72
CA PHE A 35 -8.93 -2.05 8.02
C PHE A 35 -8.85 -1.04 9.17
N THR A 36 -7.66 -0.82 9.74
CA THR A 36 -7.43 0.22 10.76
C THR A 36 -7.33 1.58 10.07
N TRP A 37 -8.48 2.14 9.66
CA TRP A 37 -8.53 3.39 8.91
C TRP A 37 -8.55 4.63 9.79
N ALA A 38 -8.98 4.52 11.04
CA ALA A 38 -8.93 5.59 12.04
C ALA A 38 -7.51 5.72 12.64
N ALA A 39 -6.53 5.94 11.77
CA ALA A 39 -5.13 6.16 12.11
C ALA A 39 -4.43 6.95 10.99
N ARG A 40 -3.15 7.29 11.22
CA ARG A 40 -2.26 7.96 10.25
C ARG A 40 -1.08 7.08 9.84
N SER A 41 -0.56 7.35 8.64
CA SER A 41 0.66 6.73 8.12
C SER A 41 1.57 7.79 7.53
N THR A 42 2.83 7.79 7.95
CA THR A 42 3.84 8.69 7.43
C THR A 42 4.12 8.42 5.94
N ARG A 43 4.70 9.42 5.27
CA ARG A 43 5.08 9.31 3.85
C ARG A 43 6.00 8.10 3.60
N LYS A 44 7.03 7.94 4.44
CA LYS A 44 7.98 6.81 4.36
C LYS A 44 7.24 5.47 4.48
N ALA A 45 6.39 5.33 5.51
CA ALA A 45 5.64 4.10 5.74
C ALA A 45 4.78 3.70 4.54
N PHE A 46 4.10 4.67 3.92
CA PHE A 46 3.30 4.43 2.71
C PHE A 46 4.15 3.93 1.53
N TRP A 47 5.24 4.63 1.17
CA TRP A 47 6.03 4.26 -0.01
C TRP A 47 6.80 2.95 0.18
N VAL A 48 7.27 2.66 1.38
CA VAL A 48 7.86 1.35 1.69
C VAL A 48 6.80 0.25 1.61
N ALA A 49 5.59 0.46 2.15
CA ALA A 49 4.49 -0.49 2.01
C ALA A 49 4.10 -0.72 0.54
N PHE A 50 4.08 0.33 -0.27
CA PHE A 50 3.85 0.26 -1.72
C PHE A 50 4.90 -0.62 -2.40
N VAL A 51 6.19 -0.39 -2.13
CA VAL A 51 7.28 -1.20 -2.71
C VAL A 51 7.18 -2.66 -2.28
N ILE A 52 6.96 -2.93 -0.98
CA ILE A 52 6.76 -4.30 -0.47
C ILE A 52 5.58 -4.98 -1.20
N GLN A 53 4.43 -4.29 -1.29
CA GLN A 53 3.25 -4.83 -1.97
C GLN A 53 3.51 -5.10 -3.45
N PHE A 54 4.24 -4.20 -4.13
CA PHE A 54 4.60 -4.35 -5.54
C PHE A 54 5.51 -5.57 -5.76
N LEU A 55 6.53 -5.74 -4.93
CA LEU A 55 7.42 -6.90 -4.99
C LEU A 55 6.67 -8.21 -4.70
N LEU A 56 5.81 -8.24 -3.68
CA LEU A 56 4.97 -9.40 -3.39
C LEU A 56 4.03 -9.74 -4.56
N THR A 57 3.50 -8.73 -5.25
CA THR A 57 2.67 -8.92 -6.43
C THR A 57 3.45 -9.59 -7.57
N ILE A 58 4.70 -9.16 -7.80
CA ILE A 58 5.58 -9.78 -8.81
C ILE A 58 5.85 -11.24 -8.44
N VAL A 59 6.20 -11.51 -7.18
CA VAL A 59 6.47 -12.88 -6.71
C VAL A 59 5.25 -13.78 -6.89
N ILE A 60 4.06 -13.32 -6.47
CA ILE A 60 2.81 -14.06 -6.66
C ILE A 60 2.52 -14.30 -8.16
N GLY A 61 2.74 -13.29 -9.01
CA GLY A 61 2.55 -13.42 -10.47
C GLY A 61 3.49 -14.44 -11.10
N ILE A 62 4.77 -14.46 -10.69
CA ILE A 62 5.74 -15.46 -11.15
C ILE A 62 5.32 -16.87 -10.73
N ILE A 63 4.91 -17.04 -9.46
CA ILE A 63 4.46 -18.33 -8.94
C ILE A 63 3.20 -18.80 -9.70
N SER A 64 2.22 -17.92 -9.90
CA SER A 64 1.00 -18.22 -10.66
C SER A 64 1.32 -18.75 -12.06
N VAL A 65 2.17 -18.04 -12.83
CA VAL A 65 2.61 -18.51 -14.15
C VAL A 65 3.35 -19.85 -14.07
N ALA A 66 4.25 -20.03 -13.10
CA ALA A 66 5.01 -21.26 -12.94
C ALA A 66 4.12 -22.48 -12.66
N VAL A 67 3.03 -22.32 -11.91
CA VAL A 67 2.05 -23.39 -11.63
C VAL A 67 1.32 -23.83 -12.91
N PHE A 68 1.10 -22.93 -13.88
CA PHE A 68 0.45 -23.27 -15.15
C PHE A 68 1.37 -23.97 -16.16
N ILE A 69 2.70 -23.77 -16.11
CA ILE A 69 3.64 -24.32 -17.10
C ILE A 69 3.53 -25.85 -17.25
N PRO A 70 3.52 -26.67 -16.17
CA PRO A 70 3.38 -28.12 -16.28
C PRO A 70 2.09 -28.60 -16.95
N ASN A 71 1.06 -27.76 -17.00
CA ASN A 71 -0.22 -28.09 -17.64
C ASN A 71 -0.22 -27.76 -19.14
N GLY A 72 0.92 -27.39 -19.74
CA GLY A 72 1.04 -27.17 -21.18
C GLY A 72 0.58 -25.79 -21.66
N VAL A 73 0.46 -24.79 -20.76
CA VAL A 73 -0.06 -23.45 -21.08
C VAL A 73 0.71 -22.75 -22.22
N LEU A 74 1.99 -23.08 -22.40
CA LEU A 74 2.84 -22.49 -23.45
C LEU A 74 2.57 -23.06 -24.85
N SER A 75 1.86 -24.19 -24.94
CA SER A 75 1.46 -24.83 -26.21
C SER A 75 0.02 -24.51 -26.64
N VAL A 76 -0.67 -23.63 -25.91
CA VAL A 76 -2.09 -23.33 -26.11
C VAL A 76 -2.31 -22.38 -27.29
N SER A 77 -3.22 -22.77 -28.19
CA SER A 77 -3.76 -21.86 -29.22
C SER A 77 -4.73 -20.86 -28.57
N ARG A 78 -4.67 -19.58 -28.97
CA ARG A 78 -5.34 -18.44 -28.28
C ARG A 78 -6.87 -18.57 -28.10
N ASN A 79 -7.54 -19.51 -28.77
CA ASN A 79 -9.01 -19.56 -28.85
C ASN A 79 -9.65 -20.85 -28.28
N ASP A 80 -8.89 -21.74 -27.66
CA ASP A 80 -9.44 -23.00 -27.12
C ASP A 80 -9.83 -22.87 -25.65
N MET A 81 -10.97 -22.22 -25.37
CA MET A 81 -11.54 -22.14 -24.01
C MET A 81 -11.81 -23.55 -23.42
N SER A 82 -12.13 -24.52 -24.27
CA SER A 82 -12.30 -25.93 -23.88
C SER A 82 -11.01 -26.55 -23.32
N TRP A 83 -9.84 -26.09 -23.76
CA TRP A 83 -8.54 -26.58 -23.30
C TRP A 83 -8.32 -26.25 -21.82
N VAL A 84 -8.63 -25.02 -21.42
CA VAL A 84 -8.47 -24.52 -20.04
C VAL A 84 -9.28 -25.36 -19.05
N LEU A 85 -10.50 -25.74 -19.42
CA LEU A 85 -11.41 -26.51 -18.57
C LEU A 85 -11.08 -28.01 -18.50
N THR A 86 -10.28 -28.54 -19.44
CA THR A 86 -10.02 -29.98 -19.58
C THR A 86 -8.58 -30.39 -19.23
N HIS A 87 -7.61 -29.49 -19.39
CA HIS A 87 -6.18 -29.80 -19.20
C HIS A 87 -5.60 -29.27 -17.89
N ILE A 88 -6.30 -28.36 -17.21
CA ILE A 88 -5.85 -27.79 -15.94
C ILE A 88 -6.42 -28.61 -14.79
N SER A 89 -5.54 -29.19 -13.98
CA SER A 89 -5.96 -29.99 -12.83
C SER A 89 -6.70 -29.17 -11.77
N PHE A 90 -7.61 -29.79 -11.03
CA PHE A 90 -8.30 -29.17 -9.90
C PHE A 90 -7.33 -28.58 -8.86
N GLY A 91 -6.19 -29.24 -8.63
CA GLY A 91 -5.16 -28.73 -7.70
C GLY A 91 -4.57 -27.38 -8.13
N VAL A 92 -4.39 -27.16 -9.43
CA VAL A 92 -3.93 -25.86 -9.95
C VAL A 92 -4.97 -24.78 -9.71
N TRP A 93 -6.25 -25.05 -9.98
CA TRP A 93 -7.33 -24.12 -9.68
C TRP A 93 -7.39 -23.74 -8.19
N LEU A 94 -7.16 -24.70 -7.31
CA LEU A 94 -7.13 -24.43 -5.86
C LEU A 94 -5.94 -23.54 -5.47
N ILE A 95 -4.75 -23.80 -6.02
CA ILE A 95 -3.57 -22.97 -5.79
C ILE A 95 -3.80 -21.54 -6.28
N GLU A 96 -4.34 -21.38 -7.49
CA GLU A 96 -4.64 -20.06 -8.06
C GLU A 96 -5.69 -19.30 -7.25
N LEU A 97 -6.69 -20.00 -6.71
CA LEU A 97 -7.66 -19.38 -5.80
C LEU A 97 -6.98 -18.86 -4.52
N ILE A 98 -6.06 -19.63 -3.94
CA ILE A 98 -5.30 -19.21 -2.75
C ILE A 98 -4.41 -18.00 -3.08
N LEU A 99 -3.69 -18.03 -4.20
CA LEU A 99 -2.85 -16.92 -4.66
C LEU A 99 -3.68 -15.66 -4.93
N PHE A 100 -4.87 -15.82 -5.52
CA PHE A 100 -5.81 -14.72 -5.75
C PHE A 100 -6.30 -14.10 -4.44
N ILE A 101 -6.70 -14.91 -3.46
CA ILE A 101 -7.11 -14.43 -2.13
C ILE A 101 -5.96 -13.67 -1.47
N LEU A 102 -4.73 -14.21 -1.53
CA LEU A 102 -3.55 -13.54 -0.98
C LEU A 102 -3.26 -12.21 -1.69
N LEU A 103 -3.38 -12.17 -3.02
CA LEU A 103 -3.20 -10.96 -3.83
C LEU A 103 -4.22 -9.87 -3.44
N VAL A 104 -5.48 -10.25 -3.26
CA VAL A 104 -6.52 -9.33 -2.79
C VAL A 104 -6.19 -8.83 -1.39
N TRP A 105 -5.78 -9.71 -0.48
CA TRP A 105 -5.44 -9.35 0.90
C TRP A 105 -4.33 -8.29 0.98
N ILE A 106 -3.22 -8.48 0.26
CA ILE A 106 -2.12 -7.49 0.27
C ILE A 106 -2.52 -6.16 -0.38
N LYS A 107 -3.44 -6.17 -1.36
CA LYS A 107 -3.98 -4.94 -1.95
C LYS A 107 -4.89 -4.19 -0.99
N LEU A 108 -5.67 -4.90 -0.16
CA LEU A 108 -6.45 -4.28 0.92
C LEU A 108 -5.53 -3.69 2.00
N GLY A 109 -4.41 -4.34 2.29
CA GLY A 109 -3.35 -3.78 3.13
C GLY A 109 -2.85 -2.43 2.62
N LEU A 110 -2.51 -2.35 1.34
CA LEU A 110 -2.05 -1.11 0.70
C LEU A 110 -3.15 -0.05 0.63
N LEU A 111 -4.41 -0.46 0.42
CA LEU A 111 -5.56 0.44 0.50
C LEU A 111 -5.64 1.09 1.89
N GLY A 112 -5.49 0.31 2.95
CA GLY A 112 -5.44 0.82 4.32
C GLY A 112 -4.31 1.86 4.51
N TYR A 113 -3.12 1.60 3.96
CA TYR A 113 -2.01 2.56 3.96
C TYR A 113 -2.33 3.83 3.18
N ALA A 114 -2.96 3.73 2.02
CA ALA A 114 -3.33 4.88 1.19
C ALA A 114 -4.35 5.77 1.91
N VAL A 115 -5.37 5.18 2.55
CA VAL A 115 -6.35 5.90 3.37
C VAL A 115 -5.66 6.64 4.52
N ARG A 116 -4.81 5.94 5.29
CA ARG A 116 -4.06 6.52 6.41
C ARG A 116 -3.06 7.60 5.95
N ARG A 117 -2.49 7.48 4.76
CA ARG A 117 -1.60 8.49 4.16
C ARG A 117 -2.35 9.76 3.78
N LEU A 118 -3.55 9.63 3.23
CA LEU A 118 -4.41 10.78 2.96
C LEU A 118 -4.80 11.49 4.25
N HIS A 119 -5.16 10.73 5.29
CA HIS A 119 -5.45 11.29 6.61
C HIS A 119 -4.28 12.08 7.18
N ASP A 120 -3.05 11.58 6.97
CA ASP A 120 -1.82 12.24 7.40
C ASP A 120 -1.52 13.56 6.66
N ALA A 121 -2.01 13.70 5.42
CA ALA A 121 -1.97 14.93 4.64
C ALA A 121 -3.23 15.81 4.83
N ASN A 122 -4.06 15.51 5.85
CA ASN A 122 -5.32 16.17 6.14
C ASN A 122 -6.43 16.04 5.07
N TYR A 123 -6.38 14.98 4.26
CA TYR A 123 -7.39 14.64 3.25
C TYR A 123 -8.22 13.42 3.66
N SER A 124 -9.48 13.42 3.24
CA SER A 124 -10.38 12.28 3.44
C SER A 124 -9.98 11.06 2.60
N GLY A 125 -10.08 9.84 3.16
CA GLY A 125 -9.86 8.61 2.39
C GLY A 125 -10.78 8.46 1.16
N TRP A 126 -11.91 9.17 1.12
CA TRP A 126 -12.82 9.20 -0.02
C TRP A 126 -12.17 9.73 -1.32
N TRP A 127 -11.07 10.47 -1.23
CA TRP A 127 -10.35 10.92 -2.43
C TRP A 127 -9.76 9.76 -3.26
N LEU A 128 -9.61 8.56 -2.68
CA LEU A 128 -9.14 7.38 -3.42
C LEU A 128 -10.11 6.92 -4.52
N TRP A 129 -11.40 7.27 -4.44
CA TRP A 129 -12.36 6.95 -5.51
C TRP A 129 -12.00 7.59 -6.85
N LEU A 130 -11.12 8.59 -6.89
CA LEU A 130 -10.63 9.12 -8.17
C LEU A 130 -9.85 8.07 -8.99
N ILE A 131 -9.34 6.98 -8.38
CA ILE A 131 -8.65 5.91 -9.12
C ILE A 131 -9.55 5.23 -10.17
N ILE A 132 -10.87 5.19 -9.97
CA ILE A 132 -11.80 4.59 -10.95
C ILE A 132 -12.14 5.53 -12.11
N ILE A 133 -11.77 6.81 -12.02
CA ILE A 133 -11.98 7.80 -13.08
C ILE A 133 -10.72 7.82 -13.97
N PRO A 134 -10.84 7.86 -15.31
CA PRO A 134 -9.69 8.04 -16.20
C PRO A 134 -8.82 9.21 -15.74
N PHE A 135 -7.52 8.97 -15.60
CA PHE A 135 -6.51 9.93 -15.10
C PHE A 135 -6.68 10.43 -13.65
N GLY A 136 -7.76 10.08 -12.93
CA GLY A 136 -7.95 10.51 -11.54
C GLY A 136 -6.90 9.94 -10.58
N TRP A 137 -6.25 8.83 -10.96
CA TRP A 137 -5.09 8.28 -10.25
C TRP A 137 -3.92 9.28 -10.14
N ILE A 138 -3.77 10.22 -11.08
CA ILE A 138 -2.71 11.25 -11.04
C ILE A 138 -2.93 12.17 -9.83
N ILE A 139 -4.17 12.60 -9.60
CA ILE A 139 -4.54 13.45 -8.46
C ILE A 139 -4.27 12.72 -7.14
N VAL A 140 -4.63 11.44 -7.07
CA VAL A 140 -4.36 10.61 -5.88
C VAL A 140 -2.86 10.50 -5.62
N VAL A 141 -2.04 10.26 -6.65
CA VAL A 141 -0.58 10.23 -6.50
C VAL A 141 -0.04 11.56 -5.99
N ILE A 142 -0.54 12.69 -6.49
CA ILE A 142 -0.17 14.02 -5.97
C ILE A 142 -0.47 14.11 -4.47
N PHE A 143 -1.67 13.73 -4.03
CA PHE A 143 -2.02 13.76 -2.61
C PHE A 143 -1.13 12.85 -1.75
N LEU A 144 -0.78 11.66 -2.24
CA LEU A 144 0.11 10.74 -1.54
C LEU A 144 1.54 11.29 -1.41
N LEU A 145 1.95 12.20 -2.29
CA LEU A 145 3.24 12.88 -2.29
C LEU A 145 3.28 14.16 -1.44
N LEU A 146 2.14 14.71 -1.01
CA LEU A 146 2.10 15.93 -0.20
C LEU A 146 2.81 15.75 1.15
N PRO A 147 3.30 16.83 1.80
CA PRO A 147 3.90 16.76 3.13
C PRO A 147 2.92 16.25 4.18
N THR A 148 3.48 15.67 5.25
CA THR A 148 2.72 15.38 6.47
C THR A 148 2.32 16.69 7.13
N VAL A 149 1.10 16.75 7.64
CA VAL A 149 0.64 17.90 8.41
C VAL A 149 0.97 17.65 9.88
N GLU A 150 1.74 18.56 10.48
CA GLU A 150 2.20 18.45 11.88
C GLU A 150 1.15 18.95 12.90
N GLU A 151 0.07 19.55 12.43
CA GLU A 151 -1.05 19.94 13.28
C GLU A 151 -1.97 18.75 13.63
N PRO A 152 -2.74 18.82 14.73
CA PRO A 152 -3.70 17.77 15.06
C PRO A 152 -4.76 17.59 13.96
N VAL A 153 -4.85 16.39 13.40
CA VAL A 153 -5.89 16.02 12.43
C VAL A 153 -6.91 15.07 13.04
N ARG A 154 -8.10 15.01 12.45
CA ARG A 154 -9.27 14.30 12.99
C ARG A 154 -9.22 12.77 13.00
N TRP A 155 -8.15 12.13 12.48
CA TRP A 155 -8.07 10.67 12.29
C TRP A 155 -7.17 9.95 13.30
N GLY A 156 -6.94 10.53 14.47
CA GLY A 156 -6.21 9.89 15.56
C GLY A 156 -4.69 9.90 15.39
N SER A 157 -4.02 9.02 16.14
CA SER A 157 -2.55 8.89 16.15
C SER A 157 -2.02 8.11 14.93
N TYR A 158 -0.70 8.06 14.79
CA TYR A 158 -0.08 7.17 13.80
C TYR A 158 -0.27 5.71 14.19
N LEU A 159 -0.28 4.81 13.20
CA LEU A 159 -0.45 3.38 13.45
C LEU A 159 0.67 2.77 14.32
N PHE A 160 1.88 3.32 14.25
CA PHE A 160 3.07 2.82 14.93
C PHE A 160 3.59 3.84 15.95
N VAL A 161 2.72 4.25 16.87
CA VAL A 161 3.12 4.96 18.10
C VAL A 161 2.91 3.96 19.22
N ASP A 162 4.01 3.52 19.82
CA ASP A 162 3.97 2.84 21.12
C ASP A 162 3.70 3.86 22.24
#